data_AF-A0A075R2V6-F1
#
_entry.id   AF-A0A075R2V6-F1
#
_cell.length_a   1.000
_cell.length_b   1.000
_cell.length_c   1.000
_cell.angle_alpha   90.00
_cell.angle_beta   90.00
_cell.angle_gamma   90.00
#
_symmetry.space_group_name_H-M   'P 1'
#
loop_
_entity.id
_entity.type
_entity.pdbx_description
1 polymer ?
#
loop_
_entity_poly.entity_id
_entity_poly.type
_entity_poly.pdbx_seq_one_letter_code
_entity_poly.pdbx_strand_id
1 'polypeptide(L)'
;MKKIVFPLFVTSLLFSSPVWASEDKHKMHVTYENQRVVDEKQINPTFLSTAKNEVNRLLKNGKQFKLEKIKKFELVKGLDRRVILSFDWSIEGGSATVELEEKTGRIFNAKIFLPFNDLRSDQIQIVQSYVKQINENAMKFNRVNITNDNREETKEHTASFFTLNYNGNPNFIEIDLSTGKMKEYHIRMNAKYADQKHANIAKKALDSVGIISQLREAVRSNETLRGDGSSYKTDVWRFETVDGDSITMGVKTGRVYSLHLTSRDFHLPDKEISSSEVTTKAKIILEKVFGMDGNDFKSAYRENKHKYSSYIMEKKDGTVAVIDITKKGEIDFIKIKAPYLNQD
;
A
#
# COMPACT_ATOMS: atom_id res chain seq x y z
N MET A 1 -69.45 -38.28 14.16
CA MET A 1 -68.88 -37.28 15.10
C MET A 1 -67.52 -36.88 14.57
N LYS A 2 -67.34 -35.62 14.13
CA LYS A 2 -66.51 -34.55 14.77
C LYS A 2 -65.02 -34.97 14.87
N LYS A 3 -63.99 -34.24 14.40
CA LYS A 3 -63.74 -32.85 13.96
C LYS A 3 -62.39 -32.87 13.18
N ILE A 4 -62.30 -32.24 12.00
CA ILE A 4 -61.66 -30.93 11.74
C ILE A 4 -60.16 -30.87 12.09
N VAL A 5 -59.35 -30.86 11.03
CA VAL A 5 -58.01 -30.24 10.97
C VAL A 5 -58.19 -28.73 10.94
N PHE A 6 -57.55 -27.98 11.84
CA PHE A 6 -57.17 -26.58 11.63
C PHE A 6 -55.84 -26.30 12.37
N PRO A 7 -55.01 -25.39 11.86
CA PRO A 7 -53.58 -25.24 12.13
C PRO A 7 -53.31 -24.26 13.27
N LEU A 8 -52.10 -24.31 13.83
CA LEU A 8 -51.58 -23.24 14.69
C LEU A 8 -50.42 -22.55 13.97
N PHE A 9 -50.77 -21.44 13.33
CA PHE A 9 -49.87 -20.31 13.09
C PHE A 9 -49.96 -19.34 14.29
N VAL A 10 -49.07 -18.33 14.29
CA VAL A 10 -48.95 -17.15 15.21
C VAL A 10 -47.79 -17.34 16.22
N THR A 11 -46.53 -17.11 15.83
CA THR A 11 -45.75 -15.85 15.69
C THR A 11 -45.07 -15.34 16.97
N SER A 12 -43.74 -15.23 16.85
CA SER A 12 -42.84 -14.16 17.35
C SER A 12 -42.83 -13.79 18.85
N LEU A 13 -41.65 -13.95 19.46
CA LEU A 13 -40.94 -12.99 20.33
C LEU A 13 -39.52 -13.56 20.57
N LEU A 14 -38.52 -13.17 19.77
CA LEU A 14 -37.58 -12.11 20.12
C LEU A 14 -37.02 -12.24 21.54
N PHE A 15 -35.89 -12.95 21.66
CA PHE A 15 -34.77 -12.44 22.46
C PHE A 15 -33.55 -12.31 21.57
N SER A 16 -33.40 -11.09 21.07
CA SER A 16 -32.14 -10.48 20.68
C SER A 16 -31.14 -10.58 21.82
N SER A 17 -29.95 -11.11 21.53
CA SER A 17 -28.71 -10.89 22.27
C SER A 17 -27.56 -11.05 21.29
N PRO A 18 -26.49 -10.26 21.42
CA PRO A 18 -26.22 -9.19 20.48
C PRO A 18 -25.18 -9.54 19.42
N VAL A 19 -25.32 -8.85 18.29
CA VAL A 19 -24.37 -8.72 17.16
C VAL A 19 -23.12 -7.93 17.62
N TRP A 20 -22.46 -8.40 18.68
CA TRP A 20 -21.22 -7.84 19.23
C TRP A 20 -20.23 -8.96 19.63
N ALA A 21 -20.18 -10.03 18.83
CA ALA A 21 -19.15 -11.08 18.97
C ALA A 21 -18.49 -11.46 17.62
N SER A 22 -18.74 -10.71 16.54
CA SER A 22 -18.06 -10.95 15.25
C SER A 22 -16.90 -9.99 14.96
N GLU A 23 -16.68 -8.99 15.83
CA GLU A 23 -15.57 -8.03 15.71
C GLU A 23 -14.53 -8.27 16.81
N ASP A 24 -14.10 -9.51 16.95
CA ASP A 24 -12.78 -9.85 17.45
C ASP A 24 -12.49 -11.29 17.02
N LYS A 25 -12.34 -11.49 15.69
CA LYS A 25 -11.47 -12.58 15.25
C LYS A 25 -10.08 -12.21 15.74
N HIS A 26 -9.75 -12.62 16.96
CA HIS A 26 -8.40 -12.67 17.46
C HIS A 26 -7.54 -13.21 16.32
N LYS A 27 -6.71 -12.35 15.73
CA LYS A 27 -5.56 -12.81 14.96
C LYS A 27 -4.74 -13.58 15.98
N MET A 28 -4.98 -14.88 16.10
CA MET A 28 -4.21 -15.73 17.00
C MET A 28 -2.75 -15.51 16.64
N HIS A 29 -1.99 -14.99 17.59
CA HIS A 29 -0.59 -14.66 17.36
C HIS A 29 0.14 -15.93 16.95
N VAL A 30 0.74 -15.90 15.76
CA VAL A 30 1.63 -16.95 15.31
C VAL A 30 2.93 -16.79 16.09
N THR A 31 3.31 -17.84 16.82
CA THR A 31 4.54 -17.86 17.61
C THR A 31 5.48 -18.94 17.10
N TYR A 32 6.77 -18.66 17.17
CA TYR A 32 7.84 -19.60 16.86
C TYR A 32 8.37 -20.16 18.16
N GLU A 33 8.24 -21.47 18.35
CA GLU A 33 8.69 -22.18 19.55
C GLU A 33 9.79 -23.20 19.22
N ASN A 34 10.58 -23.57 20.23
CA ASN A 34 11.53 -24.68 20.16
C ASN A 34 12.57 -24.59 19.02
N GLN A 35 12.99 -23.38 18.67
CA GLN A 35 13.96 -23.16 17.58
C GLN A 35 15.33 -23.74 17.94
N ARG A 36 15.85 -24.60 17.07
CA ARG A 36 17.21 -25.16 17.17
C ARG A 36 17.86 -25.29 15.81
N VAL A 37 19.19 -25.22 15.78
CA VAL A 37 19.99 -25.56 14.61
C VAL A 37 20.09 -27.08 14.49
N VAL A 38 19.99 -27.60 13.27
CA VAL A 38 20.05 -29.03 12.98
C VAL A 38 21.10 -29.31 11.90
N ASP A 39 21.75 -30.47 12.01
CA ASP A 39 22.78 -30.90 11.05
C ASP A 39 22.12 -31.35 9.73
N GLU A 40 22.76 -31.06 8.60
CA GLU A 40 22.31 -31.48 7.26
C GLU A 40 22.03 -32.98 7.18
N LYS A 41 22.84 -33.81 7.86
CA LYS A 41 22.68 -35.27 7.89
C LYS A 41 21.37 -35.74 8.56
N GLN A 42 20.73 -34.87 9.35
CA GLN A 42 19.47 -35.17 10.02
C GLN A 42 18.25 -34.81 9.16
N ILE A 43 18.47 -34.20 8.00
CA ILE A 43 17.41 -33.72 7.11
C ILE A 43 17.19 -34.70 5.97
N ASN A 44 15.93 -34.91 5.60
CA ASN A 44 15.57 -35.66 4.40
C ASN A 44 16.23 -34.98 3.17
N PRO A 45 17.06 -35.69 2.37
CA PRO A 45 17.73 -35.11 1.21
C PRO A 45 16.79 -34.44 0.21
N THR A 46 15.56 -34.94 0.10
CA THR A 46 14.51 -34.35 -0.75
C THR A 46 14.14 -32.94 -0.30
N PHE A 47 14.08 -32.67 1.02
CA PHE A 47 13.76 -31.33 1.53
C PHE A 47 14.88 -30.33 1.23
N LEU A 48 16.13 -30.75 1.44
CA LEU A 48 17.28 -29.93 1.07
C LEU A 48 17.31 -29.63 -0.44
N SER A 49 17.02 -30.63 -1.27
CA SER A 49 16.92 -30.47 -2.73
C SER A 49 15.80 -29.48 -3.11
N THR A 50 14.61 -29.60 -2.51
CA THR A 50 13.50 -28.66 -2.72
C THR A 50 13.90 -27.23 -2.36
N ALA A 51 14.51 -27.01 -1.18
CA ALA A 51 14.96 -25.69 -0.76
C ALA A 51 16.04 -25.12 -1.68
N LYS A 52 17.01 -25.95 -2.09
CA LYS A 52 18.08 -25.58 -3.02
C LYS A 52 17.54 -25.19 -4.39
N ASN A 53 16.55 -25.92 -4.90
CA ASN A 53 15.93 -25.60 -6.19
C ASN A 53 15.16 -24.27 -6.13
N GLU A 54 14.44 -24.00 -5.03
CA GLU A 54 13.69 -22.75 -4.88
C GLU A 54 14.61 -21.51 -4.90
N VAL A 55 15.75 -21.54 -4.18
CA VAL A 55 16.65 -20.38 -4.13
C VAL A 55 17.44 -20.16 -5.43
N ASN A 56 17.75 -21.23 -6.17
CA ASN A 56 18.59 -21.14 -7.37
C ASN A 56 17.79 -20.96 -8.67
N ARG A 57 16.46 -21.15 -8.68
CA ARG A 57 15.65 -21.06 -9.92
C ARG A 57 15.70 -19.70 -10.62
N LEU A 58 16.07 -18.64 -9.90
CA LEU A 58 16.06 -17.24 -10.36
C LEU A 58 17.46 -16.68 -10.66
N LEU A 59 18.52 -17.43 -10.31
CA LEU A 59 19.90 -17.02 -10.55
C LEU A 59 20.29 -17.24 -12.01
N LYS A 60 21.12 -16.34 -12.55
CA LYS A 60 21.82 -16.58 -13.82
C LYS A 60 22.79 -17.76 -13.70
N ASN A 61 23.08 -18.38 -14.84
CA ASN A 61 24.00 -19.51 -14.91
C ASN A 61 25.35 -19.20 -14.24
N GLY A 62 25.87 -20.16 -13.48
CA GLY A 62 27.18 -20.06 -12.81
C GLY A 62 27.17 -19.41 -11.42
N LYS A 63 26.02 -18.92 -10.92
CA LYS A 63 25.86 -18.45 -9.54
C LYS A 63 25.06 -19.48 -8.74
N GLN A 64 25.46 -19.73 -7.49
CA GLN A 64 24.75 -20.59 -6.57
C GLN A 64 24.81 -20.05 -5.15
N PHE A 65 23.71 -20.20 -4.43
CA PHE A 65 23.67 -19.99 -3.00
C PHE A 65 24.41 -21.10 -2.25
N LYS A 66 25.14 -20.72 -1.19
CA LYS A 66 25.76 -21.64 -0.24
C LYS A 66 24.84 -21.81 0.97
N LEU A 67 24.63 -23.06 1.40
CA LEU A 67 23.89 -23.34 2.63
C LEU A 67 24.72 -22.89 3.83
N GLU A 68 24.13 -22.06 4.71
CA GLU A 68 24.80 -21.60 5.92
C GLU A 68 24.33 -22.36 7.15
N LYS A 69 23.00 -22.56 7.28
CA LYS A 69 22.42 -23.24 8.43
C LYS A 69 21.03 -23.76 8.13
N ILE A 70 20.65 -24.80 8.86
CA ILE A 70 19.30 -25.34 8.89
C ILE A 70 18.76 -25.19 10.32
N LYS A 71 17.54 -24.69 10.43
CA LYS A 71 16.82 -24.58 11.70
C LYS A 71 15.58 -25.44 11.67
N LYS A 72 15.19 -25.95 12.84
CA LYS A 72 13.92 -26.63 13.08
C LYS A 72 13.19 -25.90 14.20
N PHE A 73 11.91 -25.60 14.01
CA PHE A 73 11.05 -24.96 15.00
C PHE A 73 9.59 -25.35 14.81
N GLU A 74 8.77 -25.06 15.80
CA GLU A 74 7.31 -25.24 15.74
C GLU A 74 6.64 -23.88 15.50
N LEU A 75 5.79 -23.83 14.48
CA LEU A 75 4.88 -22.73 14.23
C LEU A 75 3.57 -23.04 14.95
N VAL A 76 3.24 -22.25 15.98
CA VAL A 76 2.06 -22.46 16.82
C VAL A 76 1.02 -21.38 16.53
N LYS A 77 -0.19 -21.81 16.19
CA LYS A 77 -1.36 -20.94 15.98
C LYS A 77 -2.59 -21.55 16.67
N GLY A 78 -2.85 -21.10 17.90
CA GLY A 78 -3.87 -21.72 18.74
C GLY A 78 -3.50 -23.17 19.07
N LEU A 79 -4.34 -24.12 18.67
CA LEU A 79 -4.09 -25.56 18.82
C LEU A 79 -3.34 -26.17 17.62
N ASP A 80 -3.20 -25.46 16.49
CA ASP A 80 -2.46 -25.95 15.33
C ASP A 80 -0.96 -25.77 15.56
N ARG A 81 -0.21 -26.86 15.37
CA ARG A 81 1.26 -26.91 15.51
C ARG A 81 1.84 -27.54 14.26
N ARG A 82 2.68 -26.77 13.56
CA ARG A 82 3.38 -27.23 12.35
C ARG A 82 4.87 -27.19 12.58
N VAL A 83 5.55 -28.30 12.30
CA VAL A 83 7.00 -28.35 12.39
C VAL A 83 7.59 -27.83 11.09
N ILE A 84 8.45 -26.82 11.19
CA ILE A 84 9.04 -26.12 10.06
C ILE A 84 10.55 -26.32 10.05
N LEU A 85 11.08 -26.60 8.86
CA LEU A 85 12.50 -26.59 8.56
C LEU A 85 12.83 -25.31 7.78
N SER A 86 13.73 -24.49 8.32
CA SER A 86 14.18 -23.24 7.71
C SER A 86 15.63 -23.37 7.25
N PHE A 87 15.87 -23.18 5.96
CA PHE A 87 17.16 -23.28 5.31
C PHE A 87 17.64 -21.87 4.98
N ASP A 88 18.70 -21.43 5.65
CA ASP A 88 19.31 -20.12 5.41
C ASP A 88 20.54 -20.29 4.50
N TRP A 89 20.60 -19.45 3.48
CA TRP A 89 21.60 -19.49 2.43
C TRP A 89 22.23 -18.12 2.22
N SER A 90 23.47 -18.09 1.74
CA SER A 90 24.21 -16.88 1.41
C SER A 90 24.77 -16.91 -0.01
N ILE A 91 24.94 -15.73 -0.59
CA ILE A 91 25.74 -15.49 -1.79
C ILE A 91 26.38 -14.10 -1.65
N GLU A 92 27.41 -13.79 -2.43
CA GLU A 92 27.98 -12.44 -2.44
C GLU A 92 26.90 -11.38 -2.68
N GLY A 93 26.71 -10.49 -1.71
CA GLY A 93 25.69 -9.42 -1.79
C GLY A 93 24.23 -9.88 -1.65
N GLY A 94 23.97 -11.15 -1.28
CA GLY A 94 22.63 -11.71 -1.18
C GLY A 94 22.45 -12.77 -0.09
N SER A 95 21.19 -13.10 0.19
CA SER A 95 20.80 -14.11 1.18
C SER A 95 19.46 -14.71 0.80
N ALA A 96 19.19 -15.94 1.19
CA ALA A 96 17.89 -16.55 1.02
C ALA A 96 17.49 -17.38 2.24
N THR A 97 16.20 -17.41 2.54
CA THR A 97 15.61 -18.31 3.53
C THR A 97 14.48 -19.06 2.86
N VAL A 98 14.46 -20.39 2.99
CA VAL A 98 13.33 -21.24 2.56
C VAL A 98 12.82 -22.03 3.74
N GLU A 99 11.53 -21.95 3.99
CA GLU A 99 10.82 -22.63 5.06
C GLU A 99 9.93 -23.72 4.46
N LEU A 100 10.16 -24.96 4.86
CA LEU A 100 9.40 -26.14 4.46
C LEU A 100 8.62 -26.68 5.66
N GLU A 101 7.38 -27.09 5.45
CA GLU A 101 6.65 -27.89 6.44
C GLU A 101 7.23 -29.32 6.45
N GLU A 102 7.76 -29.77 7.59
CA GLU A 102 8.47 -31.05 7.69
C GLU A 102 7.58 -32.26 7.33
N LYS A 103 6.29 -32.21 7.68
CA LYS A 103 5.34 -33.30 7.41
C LYS A 103 5.09 -33.51 5.91
N THR A 104 5.07 -32.43 5.13
CA THR A 104 4.63 -32.47 3.73
C THR A 104 5.75 -32.16 2.73
N GLY A 105 6.85 -31.58 3.19
CA GLY A 105 7.92 -31.07 2.34
C GLY A 105 7.53 -29.87 1.48
N ARG A 106 6.35 -29.26 1.71
CA ARG A 106 5.87 -28.12 0.94
C ARG A 106 6.52 -26.83 1.41
N ILE A 107 6.84 -25.95 0.45
CA ILE A 107 7.32 -24.59 0.72
C ILE A 107 6.20 -23.80 1.38
N PHE A 108 6.44 -23.48 2.64
CA PHE A 108 5.57 -22.66 3.46
C PHE A 108 5.85 -21.18 3.23
N ASN A 109 7.13 -20.81 3.12
CA ASN A 109 7.58 -19.44 2.88
C ASN A 109 8.99 -19.46 2.28
N ALA A 110 9.29 -18.58 1.33
CA ALA A 110 10.64 -18.35 0.86
C ALA A 110 10.88 -16.85 0.67
N LYS A 111 12.04 -16.37 1.10
CA LYS A 111 12.51 -15.00 0.93
C LYS A 111 13.90 -15.03 0.32
N ILE A 112 14.07 -14.42 -0.85
CA ILE A 112 15.33 -14.41 -1.58
C ILE A 112 15.70 -12.96 -1.84
N PHE A 113 16.88 -12.57 -1.38
CA PHE A 113 17.43 -11.24 -1.55
C PHE A 113 18.74 -11.32 -2.33
N LEU A 114 18.84 -10.62 -3.47
CA LEU A 114 20.04 -10.70 -4.31
C LEU A 114 20.32 -9.42 -5.12
N PRO A 115 21.56 -9.24 -5.61
CA PRO A 115 21.87 -8.19 -6.59
C PRO A 115 21.06 -8.36 -7.88
N PHE A 116 20.54 -7.26 -8.43
CA PHE A 116 19.73 -7.29 -9.67
C PHE A 116 20.45 -7.98 -10.83
N ASN A 117 21.76 -7.75 -10.95
CA ASN A 117 22.58 -8.30 -12.03
C ASN A 117 22.82 -9.82 -11.92
N ASP A 118 22.41 -10.46 -10.82
CA ASP A 118 22.51 -11.91 -10.65
C ASP A 118 21.22 -12.64 -11.03
N LEU A 119 20.16 -11.91 -11.40
CA LEU A 119 18.98 -12.49 -12.04
C LEU A 119 19.26 -13.00 -13.45
N ARG A 120 18.46 -13.98 -13.88
CA ARG A 120 18.39 -14.38 -15.29
C ARG A 120 17.89 -13.24 -16.18
N SER A 121 18.33 -13.24 -17.44
CA SER A 121 18.02 -12.17 -18.41
C SER A 121 16.52 -12.01 -18.70
N ASP A 122 15.75 -13.10 -18.70
CA ASP A 122 14.29 -13.07 -18.88
C ASP A 122 13.59 -12.28 -17.77
N GLN A 123 14.03 -12.46 -16.52
CA GLN A 123 13.47 -11.75 -15.36
C GLN A 123 13.83 -10.25 -15.39
N ILE A 124 15.06 -9.94 -15.79
CA ILE A 124 15.53 -8.55 -15.98
C ILE A 124 14.66 -7.82 -17.03
N GLN A 125 14.36 -8.48 -18.15
CA GLN A 125 13.57 -7.90 -19.24
C GLN A 125 12.14 -7.52 -18.82
N ILE A 126 11.47 -8.37 -18.02
CA ILE A 126 10.12 -8.08 -17.52
C ILE A 126 10.11 -6.75 -16.76
N VAL A 127 11.05 -6.56 -15.85
CA VAL A 127 11.15 -5.36 -15.01
C VAL A 127 11.49 -4.13 -15.84
N GLN A 128 12.42 -4.25 -16.78
CA GLN A 128 12.79 -3.16 -17.68
C GLN A 128 11.61 -2.70 -18.54
N SER A 129 10.74 -3.61 -18.96
CA SER A 129 9.52 -3.26 -19.71
C SER A 129 8.58 -2.37 -18.90
N TYR A 130 8.43 -2.65 -17.60
CA TYR A 130 7.63 -1.85 -16.68
C TYR A 130 8.26 -0.49 -16.36
N VAL A 131 9.57 -0.45 -16.16
CA VAL A 131 10.30 0.82 -15.96
C VAL A 131 10.06 1.75 -17.13
N LYS A 132 10.18 1.24 -18.36
CA LYS A 132 9.99 2.04 -19.58
C LYS A 132 8.57 2.64 -19.67
N GLN A 133 7.56 1.94 -19.15
CA GLN A 133 6.18 2.45 -19.11
C GLN A 133 6.00 3.56 -18.06
N ILE A 134 6.73 3.49 -16.95
CA ILE A 134 6.62 4.46 -15.85
C ILE A 134 7.48 5.71 -16.11
N ASN A 135 8.69 5.52 -16.63
CA ASN A 135 9.67 6.56 -16.86
C ASN A 135 10.51 6.22 -18.10
N GLU A 136 10.55 7.14 -19.06
CA GLU A 136 11.36 7.00 -20.28
C GLU A 136 12.87 6.95 -19.96
N ASN A 137 13.29 7.56 -18.85
CA ASN A 137 14.64 7.43 -18.31
C ASN A 137 14.76 6.12 -17.52
N ALA A 138 15.41 5.12 -18.11
CA ALA A 138 15.56 3.79 -17.52
C ALA A 138 16.25 3.86 -16.14
N MET A 139 15.49 3.60 -15.08
CA MET A 139 16.04 3.40 -13.73
C MET A 139 16.90 2.14 -13.66
N LYS A 140 18.02 2.24 -12.94
CA LYS A 140 18.91 1.10 -12.68
C LYS A 140 18.59 0.51 -11.32
N PHE A 141 17.96 -0.65 -11.29
CA PHE A 141 17.79 -1.43 -10.08
C PHE A 141 19.10 -2.09 -9.67
N ASN A 142 19.38 -2.11 -8.37
CA ASN A 142 20.58 -2.74 -7.82
C ASN A 142 20.26 -3.99 -7.01
N ARG A 143 19.03 -4.13 -6.52
CA ARG A 143 18.62 -5.20 -5.59
C ARG A 143 17.24 -5.73 -5.93
N VAL A 144 17.00 -6.98 -5.55
CA VAL A 144 15.74 -7.70 -5.74
C VAL A 144 15.41 -8.42 -4.44
N ASN A 145 14.16 -8.33 -3.99
CA ASN A 145 13.60 -9.18 -2.94
C ASN A 145 12.46 -10.00 -3.53
N ILE A 146 12.49 -11.31 -3.34
CA ILE A 146 11.51 -12.24 -3.89
C ILE A 146 10.88 -12.98 -2.72
N THR A 147 9.56 -12.86 -2.61
CA THR A 147 8.78 -13.50 -1.56
C THR A 147 7.85 -14.52 -2.18
N ASN A 148 7.85 -15.75 -1.65
CA ASN A 148 6.87 -16.79 -1.94
C ASN A 148 6.30 -17.23 -0.60
N ASP A 149 5.22 -16.57 -0.17
CA ASP A 149 4.51 -16.88 1.05
C ASP A 149 3.30 -17.75 0.72
N ASN A 150 3.25 -18.97 1.23
CA ASN A 150 2.14 -19.90 1.03
C ASN A 150 1.29 -20.09 2.29
N ARG A 151 1.45 -19.20 3.29
CA ARG A 151 0.57 -19.17 4.46
C ARG A 151 -0.86 -18.92 4.02
N GLU A 152 -1.80 -19.66 4.60
CA GLU A 152 -3.21 -19.67 4.20
C GLU A 152 -3.85 -18.27 4.16
N GLU A 153 -3.34 -17.32 4.95
CA GLU A 153 -3.86 -15.96 5.10
C GLU A 153 -3.24 -14.94 4.14
N THR A 154 -2.03 -15.19 3.63
CA THR A 154 -1.19 -14.19 2.96
C THR A 154 -0.57 -14.70 1.68
N LYS A 155 -1.18 -15.70 1.01
CA LYS A 155 -0.64 -16.31 -0.20
C LYS A 155 -0.14 -15.25 -1.20
N GLU A 156 1.17 -15.13 -1.35
CA GLU A 156 1.81 -14.08 -2.12
C GLU A 156 3.05 -14.61 -2.82
N HIS A 157 3.17 -14.32 -4.12
CA HIS A 157 4.38 -14.60 -4.89
C HIS A 157 4.82 -13.34 -5.60
N THR A 158 5.79 -12.63 -5.03
CA THR A 158 6.15 -11.28 -5.46
C THR A 158 7.64 -11.11 -5.65
N ALA A 159 8.00 -10.21 -6.57
CA ALA A 159 9.36 -9.69 -6.72
C ALA A 159 9.34 -8.17 -6.60
N SER A 160 10.07 -7.64 -5.63
CA SER A 160 10.26 -6.21 -5.40
C SER A 160 11.68 -5.82 -5.85
N PHE A 161 11.77 -4.85 -6.75
CA PHE A 161 13.01 -4.37 -7.36
C PHE A 161 13.36 -3.01 -6.77
N PHE A 162 14.58 -2.84 -6.26
CA PHE A 162 14.97 -1.65 -5.49
C PHE A 162 16.14 -0.91 -6.12
N THR A 163 16.09 0.41 -5.98
CA THR A 163 17.24 1.30 -6.18
C THR A 163 17.17 2.46 -5.20
N LEU A 164 18.31 2.97 -4.76
CA LEU A 164 18.32 4.18 -3.95
C LEU A 164 18.11 5.38 -4.87
N ASN A 165 17.20 6.26 -4.48
CA ASN A 165 17.00 7.53 -5.17
C ASN A 165 18.00 8.60 -4.69
N TYR A 166 17.87 9.81 -5.26
CA TYR A 166 18.73 10.96 -4.98
C TYR A 166 18.76 11.41 -3.49
N ASN A 167 17.75 11.03 -2.70
CA ASN A 167 17.65 11.32 -1.27
C ASN A 167 17.93 10.09 -0.37
N GLY A 168 18.42 8.98 -0.95
CA GLY A 168 18.68 7.74 -0.21
C GLY A 168 17.43 6.93 0.16
N ASN A 169 16.24 7.35 -0.27
CA ASN A 169 15.01 6.59 -0.10
C ASN A 169 14.89 5.53 -1.24
N PRO A 170 14.30 4.36 -0.97
CA PRO A 170 14.16 3.34 -2.00
C PRO A 170 13.08 3.74 -3.03
N ASN A 171 13.44 3.69 -4.31
CA ASN A 171 12.48 3.52 -5.39
C ASN A 171 12.24 2.02 -5.57
N PHE A 172 10.98 1.63 -5.77
CA PHE A 172 10.67 0.23 -6.00
C PHE A 172 9.56 -0.01 -7.02
N ILE A 173 9.62 -1.21 -7.61
CA ILE A 173 8.53 -1.83 -8.37
C ILE A 173 8.30 -3.21 -7.77
N GLU A 174 7.05 -3.55 -7.48
CA GLU A 174 6.62 -4.88 -7.07
C GLU A 174 5.78 -5.54 -8.16
N ILE A 175 6.16 -6.76 -8.52
CA ILE A 175 5.51 -7.58 -9.53
C ILE A 175 4.98 -8.85 -8.86
N ASP A 176 3.74 -9.21 -9.17
CA ASP A 176 3.20 -10.54 -8.88
C ASP A 176 3.79 -11.54 -9.87
N LEU A 177 4.58 -12.48 -9.39
CA LEU A 177 5.25 -13.48 -10.20
C LEU A 177 4.29 -14.56 -10.73
N SER A 178 3.10 -14.72 -10.15
CA SER A 178 2.11 -15.67 -10.62
C SER A 178 1.35 -15.16 -11.85
N THR A 179 1.09 -13.85 -11.90
CA THR A 179 0.37 -13.20 -13.01
C THR A 179 1.29 -12.43 -13.96
N GLY A 180 2.53 -12.19 -13.56
CA GLY A 180 3.48 -11.32 -14.23
C GLY A 180 3.11 -9.83 -14.14
N LYS A 181 2.03 -9.46 -13.44
CA LYS A 181 1.50 -8.09 -13.41
C LYS A 181 2.13 -7.27 -12.29
N MET A 182 2.29 -5.97 -12.54
CA MET A 182 2.70 -5.01 -11.52
C MET A 182 1.65 -4.89 -10.41
N LYS A 183 2.07 -5.11 -9.15
CA LYS A 183 1.23 -4.90 -7.96
C LYS A 183 1.30 -3.46 -7.49
N GLU A 184 2.52 -2.96 -7.30
CA GLU A 184 2.78 -1.67 -6.67
C GLU A 184 4.07 -1.06 -7.22
N TYR A 185 4.17 0.25 -7.26
CA TYR A 185 5.42 0.94 -7.48
C TYR A 185 5.43 2.29 -6.78
N HIS A 186 6.62 2.74 -6.41
CA HIS A 186 6.85 4.03 -5.80
C HIS A 186 8.19 4.58 -6.28
N ILE A 187 8.14 5.57 -7.17
CA ILE A 187 9.30 6.13 -7.85
C ILE A 187 9.42 7.60 -7.52
N ARG A 188 10.36 7.93 -6.64
CA ARG A 188 10.69 9.31 -6.28
C ARG A 188 11.82 9.84 -7.15
N MET A 189 11.73 11.11 -7.51
CA MET A 189 12.70 11.84 -8.32
C MET A 189 12.68 13.33 -7.97
N ASN A 190 13.73 14.06 -8.37
CA ASN A 190 13.67 15.51 -8.32
C ASN A 190 12.60 16.01 -9.30
N ALA A 191 11.75 16.96 -8.88
CA ALA A 191 10.63 17.45 -9.69
C ALA A 191 11.05 18.00 -11.07
N LYS A 192 12.30 18.46 -11.22
CA LYS A 192 12.85 18.91 -12.52
C LYS A 192 12.97 17.79 -13.57
N TYR A 193 12.98 16.53 -13.14
CA TYR A 193 13.05 15.35 -14.01
C TYR A 193 11.70 14.64 -14.18
N ALA A 194 10.65 15.13 -13.54
CA ALA A 194 9.30 14.61 -13.69
C ALA A 194 8.65 15.11 -14.98
N ASP A 195 7.45 14.60 -15.29
CA ASP A 195 6.66 15.12 -16.39
C ASP A 195 6.30 16.59 -16.16
N GLN A 196 6.78 17.47 -17.05
CA GLN A 196 6.67 18.91 -16.86
C GLN A 196 5.24 19.42 -17.07
N LYS A 197 4.39 18.71 -17.82
CA LYS A 197 2.97 19.06 -17.94
C LYS A 197 2.29 18.94 -16.57
N HIS A 198 2.48 17.82 -15.86
CA HIS A 198 1.91 17.63 -14.52
C HIS A 198 2.58 18.53 -13.48
N ALA A 199 3.90 18.75 -13.55
CA ALA A 199 4.59 19.67 -12.66
C ALA A 199 4.04 21.11 -12.78
N ASN A 200 3.72 21.56 -14.00
CA ASN A 200 3.12 22.87 -14.23
C ASN A 200 1.69 22.97 -13.68
N ILE A 201 0.89 21.90 -13.77
CA ILE A 201 -0.44 21.84 -13.15
C ILE A 201 -0.31 21.95 -11.62
N ALA A 202 0.61 21.19 -11.03
CA ALA A 202 0.89 21.21 -9.60
C ALA A 202 1.28 22.62 -9.12
N LYS A 203 2.20 23.26 -9.84
CA LYS A 203 2.65 24.61 -9.53
C LYS A 203 1.50 25.63 -9.62
N LYS A 204 0.72 25.62 -10.71
CA LYS A 204 -0.42 26.54 -10.86
C LYS A 204 -1.46 26.37 -9.75
N ALA A 205 -1.73 25.12 -9.37
CA ALA A 205 -2.66 24.83 -8.30
C ALA A 205 -2.17 25.37 -6.95
N LEU A 206 -0.89 25.17 -6.61
CA LEU A 206 -0.26 25.72 -5.40
C LEU A 206 -0.23 27.26 -5.41
N ASP A 207 0.17 27.87 -6.53
CA ASP A 207 0.20 29.32 -6.70
C ASP A 207 -1.20 29.94 -6.51
N SER A 208 -2.27 29.25 -6.95
CA SER A 208 -3.66 29.72 -6.85
C SER A 208 -4.17 29.90 -5.41
N VAL A 209 -3.54 29.21 -4.47
CA VAL A 209 -3.81 29.29 -3.03
C VAL A 209 -2.70 30.01 -2.26
N GLY A 210 -1.81 30.71 -2.97
CA GLY A 210 -0.78 31.57 -2.38
C GLY A 210 0.51 30.85 -2.00
N ILE A 211 0.70 29.59 -2.39
CA ILE A 211 1.91 28.83 -2.09
C ILE A 211 2.93 29.03 -3.22
N ILE A 212 3.79 30.03 -3.06
CA ILE A 212 4.85 30.38 -4.01
C ILE A 212 6.15 29.70 -3.58
N SER A 213 6.20 28.36 -3.69
CA SER A 213 7.41 27.58 -3.42
C SER A 213 7.83 26.79 -4.66
N GLN A 214 9.14 26.56 -4.79
CA GLN A 214 9.68 25.64 -5.78
C GLN A 214 9.25 24.20 -5.46
N LEU A 215 8.91 23.45 -6.51
CA LEU A 215 8.73 22.00 -6.42
C LEU A 215 10.11 21.34 -6.26
N ARG A 216 10.25 20.53 -5.23
CA ARG A 216 11.49 19.84 -4.88
C ARG A 216 11.46 18.39 -5.34
N GLU A 217 10.42 17.67 -4.92
CA GLU A 217 10.28 16.23 -5.14
C GLU A 217 9.04 15.95 -5.99
N ALA A 218 9.15 14.92 -6.82
CA ALA A 218 8.03 14.29 -7.48
C ALA A 218 8.06 12.79 -7.22
N VAL A 219 6.88 12.22 -7.03
CA VAL A 219 6.67 10.80 -6.80
C VAL A 219 5.68 10.29 -7.83
N ARG A 220 6.05 9.22 -8.52
CA ARG A 220 5.17 8.47 -9.39
C ARG A 220 4.86 7.13 -8.72
N SER A 221 3.60 6.88 -8.43
CA SER A 221 3.12 5.67 -7.75
C SER A 221 1.79 5.18 -8.33
N ASN A 222 1.44 3.91 -8.11
CA ASN A 222 0.07 3.45 -8.23
C ASN A 222 -0.58 3.38 -6.86
N GLU A 223 -1.38 4.39 -6.53
CA GLU A 223 -2.03 4.45 -5.23
C GLU A 223 -3.39 3.78 -5.25
N THR A 224 -3.66 3.03 -4.19
CA THR A 224 -5.03 2.59 -3.88
C THR A 224 -5.80 3.78 -3.33
N LEU A 225 -6.64 4.38 -4.16
CA LEU A 225 -7.56 5.42 -3.72
C LEU A 225 -8.83 4.75 -3.18
N ARG A 226 -9.17 5.08 -1.92
CA ARG A 226 -10.38 4.57 -1.26
C ARG A 226 -11.59 5.31 -1.79
N GLY A 227 -12.45 4.62 -2.54
CA GLY A 227 -13.82 5.01 -2.83
C GLY A 227 -14.79 4.43 -1.79
N ASP A 228 -16.06 4.81 -1.89
CA ASP A 228 -17.12 4.18 -1.09
C ASP A 228 -17.34 2.73 -1.56
N GLY A 229 -17.20 1.78 -0.64
CA GLY A 229 -17.35 0.33 -0.89
C GLY A 229 -16.32 -0.33 -1.84
N SER A 230 -15.46 0.43 -2.52
CA SER A 230 -14.45 -0.11 -3.46
C SER A 230 -13.13 0.65 -3.41
N SER A 231 -12.03 -0.08 -3.51
CA SER A 231 -10.69 0.47 -3.63
C SER A 231 -10.23 0.29 -5.07
N TYR A 232 -9.87 1.38 -5.75
CA TYR A 232 -9.33 1.29 -7.10
C TYR A 232 -7.87 1.76 -7.09
N LYS A 233 -7.01 1.07 -7.84
CA LYS A 233 -5.62 1.47 -8.03
C LYS A 233 -5.53 2.40 -9.22
N THR A 234 -4.91 3.56 -9.03
CA THR A 234 -4.67 4.50 -10.12
C THR A 234 -3.25 5.03 -10.08
N ASP A 235 -2.75 5.34 -11.27
CA ASP A 235 -1.46 5.95 -11.48
C ASP A 235 -1.52 7.44 -11.12
N VAL A 236 -0.69 7.85 -10.17
CA VAL A 236 -0.65 9.23 -9.68
C VAL A 236 0.74 9.85 -9.77
N TRP A 237 0.74 11.16 -9.97
CA TRP A 237 1.86 12.01 -9.62
C TRP A 237 1.58 12.68 -8.29
N ARG A 238 2.54 12.65 -7.37
CA ARG A 238 2.57 13.53 -6.20
C ARG A 238 3.77 14.47 -6.31
N PHE A 239 3.52 15.77 -6.26
CA PHE A 239 4.57 16.79 -6.22
C PHE A 239 4.64 17.42 -4.84
N GLU A 240 5.85 17.69 -4.36
CA GLU A 240 6.10 18.27 -3.05
C GLU A 240 7.01 19.50 -3.15
N THR A 241 6.68 20.55 -2.40
CA THR A 241 7.48 21.77 -2.28
C THR A 241 8.67 21.58 -1.34
N VAL A 242 9.53 22.59 -1.24
CA VAL A 242 10.61 22.61 -0.23
C VAL A 242 10.04 22.65 1.19
N ASP A 243 8.88 23.30 1.35
CA ASP A 243 8.23 23.53 2.64
C ASP A 243 7.34 22.39 3.11
N GLY A 244 7.14 21.36 2.29
CA GLY A 244 6.38 20.15 2.62
C GLY A 244 4.94 20.13 2.10
N ASP A 245 4.48 21.19 1.42
CA ASP A 245 3.20 21.20 0.73
C ASP A 245 3.24 20.18 -0.39
N SER A 246 2.15 19.45 -0.59
CA SER A 246 2.10 18.46 -1.65
C SER A 246 0.74 18.36 -2.32
N ILE A 247 0.78 18.02 -3.60
CA ILE A 247 -0.41 17.84 -4.42
C ILE A 247 -0.32 16.50 -5.13
N THR A 248 -1.40 15.73 -5.09
CA THR A 248 -1.51 14.42 -5.75
C THR A 248 -2.53 14.50 -6.86
N MET A 249 -2.19 14.00 -8.05
CA MET A 249 -3.03 14.06 -9.24
C MET A 249 -2.95 12.79 -10.08
N GLY A 250 -4.03 12.47 -10.77
CA GLY A 250 -4.09 11.34 -11.69
C GLY A 250 -3.26 11.60 -12.93
N VAL A 251 -2.52 10.60 -13.38
CA VAL A 251 -1.59 10.74 -14.51
C VAL A 251 -2.34 10.80 -15.83
N LYS A 252 -3.37 9.97 -15.98
CA LYS A 252 -4.18 9.94 -17.20
C LYS A 252 -5.10 11.15 -17.28
N THR A 253 -5.71 11.50 -16.14
CA THR A 253 -6.77 12.51 -16.07
C THR A 253 -6.23 13.92 -15.87
N GLY A 254 -5.03 14.08 -15.30
CA GLY A 254 -4.49 15.36 -14.84
C GLY A 254 -5.29 15.97 -13.67
N ARG A 255 -6.29 15.27 -13.13
CA ARG A 255 -7.17 15.76 -12.07
C ARG A 255 -6.47 15.68 -10.72
N VAL A 256 -6.62 16.73 -9.92
CA VAL A 256 -6.10 16.75 -8.54
C VAL A 256 -7.01 15.91 -7.65
N TYR A 257 -6.41 15.00 -6.87
CA TYR A 257 -7.10 14.12 -5.94
C TYR A 257 -6.90 14.53 -4.49
N SER A 258 -5.75 15.12 -4.17
CA SER A 258 -5.51 15.67 -2.84
C SER A 258 -4.53 16.83 -2.85
N LEU A 259 -4.67 17.68 -1.85
CA LEU A 259 -3.80 18.79 -1.50
C LEU A 259 -3.47 18.67 -0.01
N HIS A 260 -2.19 18.81 0.33
CA HIS A 260 -1.69 18.91 1.69
C HIS A 260 -0.86 20.19 1.81
N LEU A 261 -1.15 21.02 2.79
CA LEU A 261 -0.52 22.31 3.04
C LEU A 261 0.14 22.25 4.40
N THR A 262 1.47 22.40 4.45
CA THR A 262 2.20 22.29 5.71
C THR A 262 2.01 23.54 6.55
N SER A 263 1.17 23.46 7.58
CA SER A 263 1.09 24.49 8.61
C SER A 263 2.11 24.24 9.72
N ARG A 264 2.95 25.24 10.05
CA ARG A 264 4.06 25.08 11.02
C ARG A 264 3.73 25.38 12.48
N ASP A 265 2.49 25.67 12.84
CA ASP A 265 2.15 26.08 14.21
C ASP A 265 1.11 25.18 14.89
N PHE A 266 1.56 24.30 15.77
CA PHE A 266 0.70 23.55 16.70
C PHE A 266 0.67 24.22 18.09
N HIS A 267 0.03 25.39 18.19
CA HIS A 267 -0.38 25.96 19.47
C HIS A 267 -1.90 26.16 19.50
N LEU A 268 -2.50 25.95 20.68
CA LEU A 268 -3.95 25.94 20.90
C LEU A 268 -4.63 27.19 20.31
N PRO A 269 -5.76 27.06 19.59
CA PRO A 269 -6.63 28.17 19.26
C PRO A 269 -7.47 28.48 20.49
N ASP A 270 -7.37 29.70 21.00
CA ASP A 270 -8.32 30.19 22.02
C ASP A 270 -9.70 30.53 21.41
N LYS A 271 -9.89 30.33 20.10
CA LYS A 271 -11.10 30.73 19.38
C LYS A 271 -11.68 29.60 18.53
N GLU A 272 -12.95 29.29 18.77
CA GLU A 272 -13.74 28.39 17.95
C GLU A 272 -13.98 29.02 16.58
N ILE A 273 -13.60 28.31 15.51
CA ILE A 273 -13.76 28.80 14.13
C ILE A 273 -15.07 28.26 13.57
N SER A 274 -15.81 29.16 12.94
CA SER A 274 -17.15 28.86 12.43
C SER A 274 -17.10 27.88 11.25
N SER A 275 -18.05 26.95 11.21
CA SER A 275 -18.20 26.02 10.08
C SER A 275 -18.43 26.74 8.74
N SER A 276 -19.03 27.94 8.75
CA SER A 276 -19.24 28.76 7.56
C SER A 276 -17.94 29.31 6.98
N GLU A 277 -17.01 29.74 7.83
CA GLU A 277 -15.68 30.21 7.37
C GLU A 277 -14.89 29.07 6.71
N VAL A 278 -14.86 27.89 7.35
CA VAL A 278 -14.20 26.69 6.81
C VAL A 278 -14.82 26.30 5.47
N THR A 279 -16.15 26.29 5.39
CA THR A 279 -16.87 25.98 4.14
C THR A 279 -16.48 26.95 3.03
N THR A 280 -16.45 28.27 3.31
CA THR A 280 -16.07 29.27 2.31
C THR A 280 -14.64 29.08 1.82
N LYS A 281 -13.67 28.88 2.74
CA LYS A 281 -12.27 28.60 2.38
C LYS A 281 -12.17 27.33 1.52
N ALA A 282 -12.85 26.26 1.93
CA ALA A 282 -12.83 24.98 1.22
C ALA A 282 -13.40 25.10 -0.20
N LYS A 283 -14.51 25.83 -0.40
CA LYS A 283 -15.09 26.07 -1.73
C LYS A 283 -14.11 26.78 -2.68
N ILE A 284 -13.41 27.80 -2.18
CA ILE A 284 -12.41 28.52 -2.98
C ILE A 284 -11.28 27.58 -3.40
N ILE A 285 -10.80 26.72 -2.49
CA ILE A 285 -9.74 25.75 -2.83
C ILE A 285 -10.26 24.70 -3.81
N LEU A 286 -11.47 24.15 -3.63
CA LEU A 286 -12.10 23.20 -4.55
C LEU A 286 -12.19 23.77 -5.98
N GLU A 287 -12.54 25.04 -6.12
CA GLU A 287 -12.59 25.71 -7.42
C GLU A 287 -11.20 25.91 -8.02
N LYS A 288 -10.28 26.52 -7.26
CA LYS A 288 -8.97 26.93 -7.79
C LYS A 288 -8.00 25.78 -8.00
N VAL A 289 -7.99 24.79 -7.11
CA VAL A 289 -7.04 23.67 -7.10
C VAL A 289 -7.62 22.45 -7.79
N PHE A 290 -8.87 22.12 -7.49
CA PHE A 290 -9.50 20.88 -7.98
C PHE A 290 -10.32 21.10 -9.26
N GLY A 291 -10.54 22.35 -9.68
CA GLY A 291 -11.35 22.68 -10.86
C GLY A 291 -12.81 22.26 -10.70
N MET A 292 -13.31 22.24 -9.46
CA MET A 292 -14.69 21.85 -9.12
C MET A 292 -15.51 23.06 -8.70
N ASP A 293 -16.76 23.17 -9.14
CA ASP A 293 -17.65 24.18 -8.59
C ASP A 293 -17.89 23.91 -7.09
N GLY A 294 -17.27 24.73 -6.24
CA GLY A 294 -17.40 24.62 -4.80
C GLY A 294 -18.84 24.78 -4.32
N ASN A 295 -19.73 25.43 -5.09
CA ASN A 295 -21.13 25.59 -4.73
C ASN A 295 -21.95 24.32 -4.86
N ASP A 296 -21.48 23.35 -5.64
CA ASP A 296 -22.11 22.04 -5.71
C ASP A 296 -21.92 21.23 -4.40
N PHE A 297 -20.96 21.61 -3.57
CA PHE A 297 -20.65 20.94 -2.31
C PHE A 297 -21.42 21.53 -1.13
N LYS A 298 -22.08 20.65 -0.37
CA LYS A 298 -22.79 20.96 0.86
C LYS A 298 -22.09 20.34 2.06
N SER A 299 -22.06 21.04 3.18
CA SER A 299 -21.53 20.48 4.44
C SER A 299 -22.41 19.31 4.90
N ALA A 300 -21.80 18.14 5.11
CA ALA A 300 -22.50 16.92 5.52
C ALA A 300 -22.19 16.54 6.97
N TYR A 301 -20.92 16.68 7.41
CA TYR A 301 -20.49 16.20 8.74
C TYR A 301 -19.23 16.92 9.24
N ARG A 302 -19.11 17.07 10.57
CA ARG A 302 -17.91 17.55 11.27
C ARG A 302 -17.50 16.55 12.34
N GLU A 303 -16.27 16.07 12.27
CA GLU A 303 -15.63 15.25 13.30
C GLU A 303 -14.54 16.07 13.99
N ASN A 304 -14.52 16.11 15.33
CA ASN A 304 -13.42 16.72 16.07
C ASN A 304 -12.49 15.62 16.60
N LYS A 305 -11.27 15.54 16.09
CA LYS A 305 -10.22 14.63 16.60
C LYS A 305 -9.23 15.41 17.46
N HIS A 306 -8.47 14.70 18.31
CA HIS A 306 -7.54 15.31 19.27
C HIS A 306 -6.51 16.27 18.65
N LYS A 307 -6.16 16.09 17.36
CA LYS A 307 -5.14 16.89 16.66
C LYS A 307 -5.68 17.84 15.58
N TYR A 308 -6.84 17.55 14.99
CA TYR A 308 -7.44 18.30 13.88
C TYR A 308 -8.96 18.11 13.87
N SER A 309 -9.69 19.04 13.25
CA SER A 309 -11.11 18.84 12.92
C SER A 309 -11.21 18.42 11.46
N SER A 310 -11.99 17.38 11.18
CA SER A 310 -12.30 16.92 9.83
C SER A 310 -13.71 17.38 9.44
N TYR A 311 -13.82 18.01 8.27
CA TYR A 311 -15.08 18.43 7.67
C TYR A 311 -15.32 17.61 6.41
N ILE A 312 -16.56 17.17 6.24
CA ILE A 312 -17.00 16.42 5.08
C ILE A 312 -17.97 17.31 4.32
N MET A 313 -17.64 17.58 3.06
CA MET A 313 -18.53 18.23 2.12
C MET A 313 -18.89 17.25 1.00
N GLU A 314 -20.16 17.22 0.62
CA GLU A 314 -20.68 16.25 -0.34
C GLU A 314 -21.43 16.94 -1.47
N LYS A 315 -21.26 16.39 -2.66
CA LYS A 315 -21.91 16.80 -3.90
C LYS A 315 -23.10 15.87 -4.19
N LYS A 316 -24.11 16.34 -4.92
CA LYS A 316 -25.30 15.51 -5.25
C LYS A 316 -24.99 14.19 -5.98
N ASP A 317 -23.89 14.16 -6.71
CA ASP A 317 -23.44 12.96 -7.44
C ASP A 317 -22.73 11.93 -6.53
N GLY A 318 -22.64 12.19 -5.22
CA GLY A 318 -21.96 11.35 -4.23
C GLY A 318 -20.48 11.69 -4.05
N THR A 319 -19.94 12.70 -4.75
CA THR A 319 -18.53 13.09 -4.59
C THR A 319 -18.32 13.71 -3.22
N VAL A 320 -17.31 13.22 -2.50
CA VAL A 320 -17.02 13.68 -1.14
C VAL A 320 -15.66 14.38 -1.08
N ALA A 321 -15.63 15.60 -0.55
CA ALA A 321 -14.42 16.30 -0.14
C ALA A 321 -14.23 16.15 1.38
N VAL A 322 -13.14 15.52 1.77
CA VAL A 322 -12.67 15.47 3.17
C VAL A 322 -11.66 16.60 3.36
N ILE A 323 -11.92 17.48 4.32
CA ILE A 323 -11.14 18.67 4.60
C ILE A 323 -10.65 18.57 6.04
N ASP A 324 -9.34 18.45 6.25
CA ASP A 324 -8.78 18.56 7.58
C ASP A 324 -8.31 19.99 7.80
N ILE A 325 -8.72 20.55 8.93
CA ILE A 325 -8.29 21.88 9.37
C ILE A 325 -7.35 21.77 10.55
N THR A 326 -6.34 22.63 10.53
CA THR A 326 -5.52 22.93 11.69
C THR A 326 -6.38 23.49 12.80
N LYS A 327 -5.82 23.51 14.00
CA LYS A 327 -6.50 24.11 15.14
C LYS A 327 -6.71 25.63 14.95
N LYS A 328 -5.85 26.33 14.23
CA LYS A 328 -6.03 27.75 13.85
C LYS A 328 -7.05 27.98 12.72
N GLY A 329 -7.74 26.92 12.25
CA GLY A 329 -8.73 26.95 11.17
C GLY A 329 -8.19 27.31 9.80
N GLU A 330 -6.89 27.08 9.61
CA GLU A 330 -6.28 26.94 8.30
C GLU A 330 -6.53 25.53 7.78
N ILE A 331 -6.75 25.41 6.47
CA ILE A 331 -6.92 24.12 5.81
C ILE A 331 -5.55 23.48 5.66
N ASP A 332 -5.38 22.31 6.27
CA ASP A 332 -4.15 21.50 6.23
C ASP A 332 -4.21 20.48 5.09
N PHE A 333 -5.41 19.95 4.82
CA PHE A 333 -5.58 18.87 3.85
C PHE A 333 -6.96 18.93 3.20
N ILE A 334 -7.00 18.66 1.90
CA ILE A 334 -8.22 18.33 1.18
C ILE A 334 -8.00 17.07 0.37
N LYS A 335 -8.93 16.11 0.45
CA LYS A 335 -8.97 14.92 -0.39
C LYS A 335 -10.35 14.71 -0.99
N ILE A 336 -10.38 14.42 -2.28
CA ILE A 336 -11.60 14.04 -2.99
C ILE A 336 -11.72 12.52 -2.99
N LYS A 337 -12.93 12.04 -2.69
CA LYS A 337 -13.34 10.64 -2.78
C LYS A 337 -14.38 10.46 -3.89
N ALA A 338 -14.50 9.22 -4.37
CA ALA A 338 -15.39 8.76 -5.43
C ALA A 338 -16.87 9.20 -5.23
N PRO A 339 -17.67 9.32 -6.30
CA PRO A 339 -17.47 8.79 -7.66
C PRO A 339 -16.74 9.71 -8.64
N TYR A 340 -16.33 10.92 -8.28
CA TYR A 340 -15.48 11.79 -9.14
C TYR A 340 -14.21 11.09 -9.65
N LEU A 341 -13.73 10.16 -8.84
CA LEU A 341 -12.58 9.30 -9.05
C LEU A 341 -12.81 8.17 -10.09
N ASN A 342 -14.07 7.84 -10.40
CA ASN A 342 -14.47 6.74 -11.28
C ASN A 342 -14.84 7.19 -12.71
N GLN A 343 -14.63 8.47 -13.04
CA GLN A 343 -14.89 9.01 -14.37
C GLN A 343 -13.63 8.90 -15.24
N ASP A 344 -13.34 7.69 -15.71
CA ASP A 344 -12.41 7.43 -16.81
C ASP A 344 -13.19 7.19 -18.11
#